data_AF-A0A0D2JIT9-F1
#
_entry.id   AF-A0A0D2JIT9-F1
#
_cell.length_a   1.000
_cell.length_b   1.000
_cell.length_c   1.000
_cell.angle_alpha   90.00
_cell.angle_beta   90.00
_cell.angle_gamma   90.00
#
_symmetry.space_group_name_H-M   'P 1'
#
loop_
_entity.id
_entity.type
_entity.pdbx_description
1 polymer ?
#
loop_
_entity_poly.entity_id
_entity_poly.type
_entity_poly.pdbx_seq_one_letter_code
_entity_poly.pdbx_strand_id
1 'polypeptide(L)'
;MSSRFYFGGSDSGSDVDDNDASLLPFPKPIDRSAFLAPDFEAGAFLSSLSNRFQTLEDLHTELRELSQTLNEELVDLVNDNYQDFLSLGSTLSGGEERIEDIRVGLLGFQREIQAVKDKVDARRNEVVELLEKRKALKQETGVGRALLEIAERLDQLEEKLNIPPSRPANPGKEDVQENGGPNWSEDWTEMTNNESDEEYSSDEADGIPPRLKRRTEEFLILKHLASKHGSQHPFILAQEGRIRKIQEILLADLDVAIKQESEVKIKQQMLQIQADMEN
;
A
#
# COMPACT_ATOMS: atom_id res chain seq x y z
N MET A 1 -66.19 -12.94 34.21
CA MET A 1 -67.56 -12.50 34.52
C MET A 1 -68.41 -12.85 33.31
N SER A 2 -69.47 -13.65 33.33
CA SER A 2 -70.32 -14.18 34.39
C SER A 2 -70.93 -15.49 33.88
N SER A 3 -71.00 -16.49 34.75
CA SER A 3 -71.90 -17.64 34.61
C SER A 3 -73.35 -17.22 34.87
N ARG A 4 -74.31 -17.72 34.10
CA ARG A 4 -75.73 -17.77 34.50
C ARG A 4 -76.35 -19.10 34.07
N PHE A 5 -77.10 -19.66 35.01
CA PHE A 5 -77.61 -21.03 35.12
C PHE A 5 -79.16 -21.07 35.03
N TYR A 6 -79.70 -22.25 34.67
CA TYR A 6 -81.05 -22.85 34.87
C TYR A 6 -82.26 -22.20 34.13
N PHE A 7 -83.14 -22.95 33.44
CA PHE A 7 -84.07 -24.04 33.82
C PHE A 7 -84.39 -24.87 32.53
N GLY A 8 -84.59 -26.19 32.49
CA GLY A 8 -85.59 -26.97 33.21
C GLY A 8 -86.94 -26.96 32.47
N GLY A 9 -87.25 -27.99 31.66
CA GLY A 9 -88.61 -28.22 31.16
C GLY A 9 -88.74 -29.06 29.89
N SER A 10 -89.30 -30.26 30.07
CA SER A 10 -90.04 -31.10 29.09
C SER A 10 -89.30 -31.82 27.96
N ASP A 11 -89.10 -33.10 28.22
CA ASP A 11 -89.43 -34.20 27.30
C ASP A 11 -90.65 -33.86 26.43
N SER A 12 -90.41 -33.74 25.13
CA SER A 12 -91.42 -33.86 24.09
C SER A 12 -90.70 -34.43 22.89
N GLY A 13 -90.77 -35.76 22.78
CA GLY A 13 -90.61 -36.42 21.50
C GLY A 13 -91.51 -35.74 20.49
N SER A 14 -90.90 -35.02 19.56
CA SER A 14 -91.54 -34.58 18.33
C SER A 14 -90.75 -35.20 17.21
N ASP A 15 -91.48 -36.03 16.48
CA ASP A 15 -91.15 -36.64 15.21
C ASP A 15 -90.18 -35.82 14.36
N VAL A 16 -89.32 -36.54 13.66
CA VAL A 16 -88.48 -36.03 12.59
C VAL A 16 -89.41 -35.46 11.51
N ASP A 17 -89.76 -34.18 11.62
CA ASP A 17 -90.50 -33.43 10.62
C ASP A 17 -89.48 -32.91 9.60
N ASP A 18 -89.43 -33.57 8.44
CA ASP A 18 -88.59 -33.27 7.27
C ASP A 18 -88.88 -31.88 6.62
N ASN A 19 -89.45 -30.93 7.36
CA ASN A 19 -89.92 -29.63 6.87
C ASN A 19 -89.26 -28.42 7.57
N ASP A 20 -87.97 -28.51 7.89
CA ASP A 20 -87.20 -27.32 8.27
C ASP A 20 -86.72 -26.59 7.01
N ALA A 21 -87.37 -25.48 6.65
CA ALA A 21 -86.98 -24.65 5.50
C ALA A 21 -85.58 -24.01 5.65
N SER A 22 -84.94 -24.12 6.83
CA SER A 22 -83.54 -23.73 7.03
C SER A 22 -82.52 -24.79 6.57
N LEU A 23 -82.97 -26.01 6.21
CA LEU A 23 -82.18 -27.07 5.58
C LEU A 23 -82.07 -26.92 4.05
N LEU A 24 -82.72 -25.91 3.47
CA LEU A 24 -82.59 -25.61 2.04
C LEU A 24 -81.28 -24.85 1.78
N PRO A 25 -80.46 -25.27 0.81
CA PRO A 25 -79.22 -24.58 0.51
C PRO A 25 -79.52 -23.21 -0.12
N PHE A 26 -79.29 -22.14 0.63
CA PHE A 26 -79.28 -20.78 0.05
C PHE A 26 -78.21 -20.69 -1.04
N PRO A 27 -78.48 -19.99 -2.15
CA PRO A 27 -77.46 -19.74 -3.15
C PRO A 27 -76.31 -18.99 -2.49
N LYS A 28 -75.09 -19.50 -2.64
CA LYS A 28 -73.88 -18.78 -2.21
C LYS A 28 -73.78 -17.49 -3.03
N PRO A 29 -73.28 -16.38 -2.46
CA PRO A 29 -73.06 -15.16 -3.23
C PRO A 29 -72.09 -15.40 -4.40
N ILE A 30 -72.17 -14.57 -5.42
CA ILE A 30 -71.25 -14.62 -6.56
C ILE A 30 -69.84 -14.17 -6.11
N ASP A 31 -68.85 -15.04 -6.32
CA ASP A 31 -67.46 -14.76 -5.98
C ASP A 31 -66.80 -13.85 -7.04
N ARG A 32 -66.22 -12.73 -6.60
CA ARG A 32 -65.51 -11.76 -7.48
C ARG A 32 -64.34 -12.37 -8.25
N SER A 33 -63.69 -13.39 -7.67
CA SER A 33 -62.54 -14.07 -8.26
C SER A 33 -62.84 -14.74 -9.60
N ALA A 34 -64.10 -15.11 -9.84
CA ALA A 34 -64.51 -15.74 -11.09
C ALA A 34 -64.41 -14.78 -12.30
N PHE A 35 -64.41 -13.46 -12.07
CA PHE A 35 -64.30 -12.44 -13.11
C PHE A 35 -62.86 -11.98 -13.38
N LEU A 36 -61.87 -12.47 -12.63
CA LEU A 36 -60.47 -12.08 -12.78
C LEU A 36 -59.70 -12.93 -13.82
N ALA A 37 -60.35 -13.95 -14.40
CA ALA A 37 -59.72 -14.82 -15.39
C ALA A 37 -59.50 -14.07 -16.72
N PRO A 38 -58.29 -14.15 -17.32
CA PRO A 38 -57.98 -13.45 -18.57
C PRO A 38 -58.81 -13.92 -19.77
N ASP A 39 -59.30 -15.17 -19.74
CA ASP A 39 -60.15 -15.78 -20.78
C ASP A 39 -61.61 -15.96 -20.29
N PHE A 40 -62.15 -14.95 -19.61
CA PHE A 40 -63.51 -15.03 -19.07
C PHE A 40 -64.57 -15.20 -20.18
N GLU A 41 -65.30 -16.31 -20.14
CA GLU A 41 -66.42 -16.58 -21.04
C GLU A 41 -67.74 -16.61 -20.26
N ALA A 42 -68.61 -15.63 -20.53
CA ALA A 42 -69.87 -15.46 -19.80
C ALA A 42 -70.80 -16.69 -19.92
N GLY A 43 -70.82 -17.35 -21.08
CA GLY A 43 -71.62 -18.56 -21.30
C GLY A 43 -71.16 -19.74 -20.43
N ALA A 44 -69.85 -19.97 -20.37
CA ALA A 44 -69.25 -21.00 -19.50
C ALA A 44 -69.48 -20.70 -18.01
N PHE A 45 -69.34 -19.43 -17.61
CA PHE A 45 -69.60 -18.98 -16.24
C PHE A 45 -71.05 -19.18 -15.81
N LEU A 46 -72.03 -18.75 -16.61
CA LEU A 46 -73.45 -18.95 -16.33
C LEU A 46 -73.83 -20.44 -16.32
N SER A 47 -73.21 -21.25 -17.18
CA SER A 47 -73.41 -22.71 -17.18
C SER A 47 -72.85 -23.39 -15.92
N SER A 48 -71.76 -22.87 -15.34
CA SER A 48 -71.20 -23.37 -14.08
C SER A 48 -72.08 -23.03 -12.86
N LEU A 49 -72.93 -22.02 -12.98
CA LEU A 49 -73.86 -21.54 -11.96
C LEU A 49 -75.21 -22.27 -11.98
N SER A 50 -75.48 -23.12 -12.99
CA SER A 50 -76.76 -23.83 -13.15
C SER A 50 -77.11 -24.80 -12.02
N ASN A 51 -76.13 -25.15 -11.17
CA ASN A 51 -76.32 -25.98 -9.98
C ASN A 51 -76.83 -25.19 -8.76
N ARG A 52 -77.03 -23.87 -8.89
CA ARG A 52 -77.66 -23.01 -7.88
C ARG A 52 -79.14 -22.93 -8.20
N PHE A 53 -80.01 -23.40 -7.29
CA PHE A 53 -81.46 -23.34 -7.43
C PHE A 53 -82.00 -21.89 -7.27
N GLN A 54 -81.50 -20.96 -8.07
CA GLN A 54 -81.84 -19.53 -8.05
C GLN A 54 -82.66 -19.18 -9.30
N THR A 55 -83.57 -18.21 -9.20
CA THR A 55 -84.29 -17.73 -10.38
C THR A 55 -83.38 -16.85 -11.24
N LEU A 56 -83.64 -16.79 -12.54
CA LEU A 56 -82.87 -15.94 -13.46
C LEU A 56 -82.98 -14.45 -13.08
N GLU A 57 -84.13 -14.03 -12.54
CA GLU A 57 -84.36 -12.66 -12.09
C GLU A 57 -83.47 -12.32 -10.89
N ASP A 58 -83.36 -13.23 -9.91
CA ASP A 58 -82.51 -13.05 -8.73
C ASP A 58 -81.01 -13.02 -9.09
N LEU A 59 -80.59 -13.79 -10.09
CA LEU A 59 -79.19 -13.75 -10.58
C LEU A 59 -78.90 -12.43 -11.31
N HIS A 60 -79.88 -11.92 -12.05
CA HIS A 60 -79.74 -10.64 -12.75
C HIS A 60 -79.67 -9.46 -11.78
N THR A 61 -80.49 -9.46 -10.71
CA THR A 61 -80.41 -8.44 -9.66
C THR A 61 -79.08 -8.52 -8.91
N GLU A 62 -78.62 -9.71 -8.53
CA GLU A 62 -77.34 -9.92 -7.84
C GLU A 62 -76.14 -9.42 -8.67
N LEU A 63 -76.09 -9.73 -9.97
CA LEU A 63 -75.05 -9.22 -10.87
C LEU A 63 -75.09 -7.70 -11.02
N ARG A 64 -76.29 -7.11 -11.05
CA ARG A 64 -76.47 -5.67 -11.15
C ARG A 64 -76.00 -4.95 -9.88
N GLU A 65 -76.34 -5.49 -8.71
CA GLU A 65 -75.87 -4.99 -7.41
C GLU A 65 -74.35 -5.11 -7.27
N LEU A 66 -73.77 -6.24 -7.69
CA LEU A 66 -72.32 -6.42 -7.72
C LEU A 66 -71.65 -5.40 -8.64
N SER A 67 -72.21 -5.15 -9.83
CA SER A 67 -71.67 -4.15 -10.76
C SER A 67 -71.76 -2.73 -10.19
N GLN A 68 -72.85 -2.38 -9.52
CA GLN A 68 -72.98 -1.07 -8.89
C GLN A 68 -71.97 -0.91 -7.75
N THR A 69 -71.84 -1.92 -6.88
CA THR A 69 -70.87 -1.92 -5.78
C THR A 69 -69.44 -1.79 -6.29
N LEU A 70 -69.09 -2.50 -7.37
CA LEU A 70 -67.76 -2.38 -7.98
C LEU A 70 -67.50 -1.01 -8.60
N ASN A 71 -68.53 -0.36 -9.16
CA ASN A 71 -68.38 1.01 -9.66
C ASN A 71 -68.18 2.02 -8.53
N GLU A 72 -68.90 1.87 -7.42
CA GLU A 72 -68.71 2.69 -6.22
C GLU A 72 -67.31 2.47 -5.62
N GLU A 73 -66.88 1.22 -5.46
CA GLU A 73 -65.53 0.88 -5.00
C GLU A 73 -64.43 1.40 -5.93
N LEU A 74 -64.65 1.41 -7.26
CA LEU A 74 -63.68 1.96 -8.21
C LEU A 74 -63.56 3.48 -8.04
N VAL A 75 -64.67 4.18 -7.88
CA VAL A 75 -64.67 5.63 -7.66
C VAL A 75 -63.99 5.96 -6.33
N ASP A 76 -64.28 5.19 -5.28
CA ASP A 76 -63.66 5.36 -3.97
C ASP A 76 -62.15 5.07 -4.05
N LEU A 77 -61.73 4.00 -4.72
CA LEU A 77 -60.31 3.66 -4.89
C LEU A 77 -59.56 4.70 -5.73
N VAL A 78 -60.21 5.27 -6.75
CA VAL A 78 -59.64 6.37 -7.53
C VAL A 78 -59.52 7.61 -6.68
N ASN A 79 -60.53 7.95 -5.88
CA ASN A 79 -60.52 9.14 -5.02
C ASN A 79 -59.49 9.01 -3.89
N ASP A 80 -59.42 7.85 -3.24
CA ASP A 80 -58.48 7.55 -2.16
C ASP A 80 -57.03 7.61 -2.65
N ASN A 81 -56.75 7.07 -3.84
CA ASN A 81 -55.40 7.06 -4.42
C ASN A 81 -55.11 8.26 -5.32
N TYR A 82 -56.05 9.19 -5.52
CA TYR A 82 -55.87 10.33 -6.43
C TYR A 82 -54.68 11.20 -6.04
N GLN A 83 -54.50 11.41 -4.73
CA GLN A 83 -53.36 12.14 -4.18
C GLN A 83 -52.04 11.43 -4.47
N ASP A 84 -52.02 10.09 -4.36
CA ASP A 84 -50.84 9.29 -4.64
C ASP A 84 -50.46 9.36 -6.12
N PHE A 85 -51.43 9.25 -7.04
CA PHE A 85 -51.17 9.37 -8.48
C PHE A 85 -50.67 10.77 -8.88
N LEU A 86 -51.22 11.84 -8.30
CA LEU A 86 -50.71 13.20 -8.51
C LEU A 86 -49.31 13.38 -7.93
N SER A 87 -49.05 12.81 -6.75
CA SER A 87 -47.72 12.86 -6.12
C SER A 87 -46.69 12.11 -6.97
N LEU A 88 -47.04 10.95 -7.54
CA LEU A 88 -46.17 10.16 -8.40
C LEU A 88 -45.87 10.89 -9.71
N GLY A 89 -46.88 11.51 -10.33
CA GLY A 89 -46.71 12.33 -11.52
C GLY A 89 -45.80 13.55 -11.25
N SER A 90 -45.98 14.22 -10.10
CA SER A 90 -45.15 15.38 -9.73
C SER A 90 -43.70 15.00 -9.41
N THR A 91 -43.48 13.87 -8.75
CA THR A 91 -42.13 13.36 -8.42
C THR A 91 -41.40 12.81 -9.64
N LEU A 92 -42.12 12.19 -10.58
CA LEU A 92 -41.54 11.74 -11.85
C LEU A 92 -41.19 12.93 -12.75
N SER A 93 -42.02 13.96 -12.79
CA SER A 93 -41.79 15.19 -13.58
C SER A 93 -40.55 15.97 -13.10
N GLY A 94 -40.24 15.96 -11.79
CA GLY A 94 -39.04 16.60 -11.22
C GLY A 94 -37.85 15.66 -10.98
N GLY A 95 -38.02 14.35 -11.23
CA GLY A 95 -36.99 13.34 -10.98
C GLY A 95 -35.82 13.45 -11.97
N GLU A 96 -36.11 13.81 -13.22
CA GLU A 96 -35.11 13.92 -14.28
C GLU A 96 -34.13 15.08 -14.04
N GLU A 97 -34.60 16.22 -13.52
CA GLU A 97 -33.74 17.34 -13.11
C GLU A 97 -32.75 16.92 -12.01
N ARG A 98 -33.22 16.22 -10.98
CA ARG A 98 -32.35 15.72 -9.89
C ARG A 98 -31.32 14.70 -10.37
N ILE A 99 -31.69 13.85 -11.33
CA ILE A 99 -30.77 12.89 -11.94
C ILE A 99 -29.69 13.62 -12.73
N GLU A 100 -30.06 14.67 -13.48
CA GLU A 100 -29.10 15.47 -14.23
C GLU A 100 -28.17 16.25 -13.28
N ASP A 101 -28.67 16.80 -12.18
CA ASP A 101 -27.85 17.44 -11.15
C ASP A 101 -26.82 16.48 -10.54
N ILE A 102 -27.25 15.25 -10.20
CA ILE A 102 -26.33 14.21 -9.71
C ILE A 102 -25.30 13.86 -10.77
N ARG A 103 -25.71 13.74 -12.03
CA ARG A 103 -24.81 13.45 -13.15
C ARG A 103 -23.75 14.54 -13.32
N VAL A 104 -24.16 15.80 -13.25
CA VAL A 104 -23.23 16.94 -13.31
C VAL A 104 -22.29 16.93 -12.11
N GLY A 105 -22.79 16.65 -10.91
CA GLY A 105 -21.98 16.48 -9.70
C GLY A 105 -20.95 15.38 -9.83
N LEU A 106 -21.33 14.20 -10.34
CA LEU A 106 -20.43 13.07 -10.59
C LEU A 106 -19.36 13.39 -11.63
N LEU A 107 -19.71 14.12 -12.70
CA LEU A 107 -18.73 14.59 -13.69
C LEU A 107 -17.75 15.60 -13.08
N GLY A 108 -18.21 16.44 -12.15
CA GLY A 108 -17.36 17.33 -11.36
C GLY A 108 -16.36 16.54 -10.51
N PHE A 109 -16.85 15.59 -9.72
CA PHE A 109 -16.01 14.71 -8.90
C PHE A 109 -15.01 13.91 -9.74
N GLN A 110 -15.41 13.39 -10.90
CA GLN A 110 -14.52 12.67 -11.80
C GLN A 110 -13.36 13.56 -12.26
N ARG A 111 -13.63 14.82 -12.61
CA ARG A 111 -12.60 15.80 -13.00
C ARG A 111 -11.67 16.14 -11.84
N GLU A 112 -12.22 16.33 -10.65
CA GLU A 112 -11.42 16.61 -9.45
C GLU A 112 -10.49 15.45 -9.10
N ILE A 113 -11.00 14.21 -9.14
CA ILE A 113 -10.20 13.00 -8.90
C ILE A 113 -9.09 12.89 -9.96
N GLN A 114 -9.42 13.13 -11.23
CA GLN A 114 -8.41 13.10 -12.29
C GLN A 114 -7.33 14.17 -12.06
N ALA A 115 -7.71 15.39 -11.68
CA ALA A 115 -6.75 16.45 -11.39
C ALA A 115 -5.86 16.13 -10.17
N VAL A 116 -6.40 15.47 -9.15
CA VAL A 116 -5.59 14.98 -8.01
C VAL A 116 -4.63 13.89 -8.46
N LYS A 117 -5.10 12.93 -9.27
CA LYS A 117 -4.27 11.87 -9.83
C LYS A 117 -3.11 12.44 -10.64
N ASP A 118 -3.38 13.38 -11.53
CA ASP A 118 -2.35 14.02 -12.36
C ASP A 118 -1.30 14.75 -11.49
N LYS A 119 -1.73 15.42 -10.40
CA LYS A 119 -0.81 16.04 -9.43
C LYS A 119 0.06 15.02 -8.70
N VAL A 120 -0.53 13.88 -8.31
CA VAL A 120 0.21 12.80 -7.64
C VAL A 120 1.22 12.17 -8.60
N ASP A 121 0.83 11.93 -9.85
CA ASP A 121 1.72 11.38 -10.86
C ASP A 121 2.87 12.35 -11.19
N ALA A 122 2.60 13.66 -11.27
CA ALA A 122 3.64 14.67 -11.43
C ALA A 122 4.63 14.68 -10.26
N ARG A 123 4.14 14.66 -9.01
CA ARG A 123 4.98 14.57 -7.81
C ARG A 123 5.78 13.28 -7.75
N ARG A 124 5.19 12.16 -8.14
CA ARG A 124 5.88 10.87 -8.23
C ARG A 124 7.06 10.96 -9.18
N ASN A 125 6.87 11.52 -10.37
CA ASN A 125 7.93 11.66 -11.37
C ASN A 125 9.05 12.57 -10.86
N GLU A 126 8.71 13.70 -10.23
CA GLU A 126 9.68 14.59 -9.60
C GLU A 126 10.51 13.87 -8.52
N VAL A 127 9.87 13.07 -7.67
CA VAL A 127 10.57 12.27 -6.65
C VAL A 127 11.51 11.24 -7.29
N VAL A 128 11.08 10.57 -8.36
CA VAL A 128 11.94 9.60 -9.07
C VAL A 128 13.18 10.30 -9.63
N GLU A 129 13.03 11.44 -10.29
CA GLU A 129 14.16 12.22 -10.80
C GLU A 129 15.11 12.68 -9.67
N LEU A 130 14.55 13.13 -8.54
CA LEU A 130 15.34 13.54 -7.38
C LEU A 130 16.09 12.35 -6.75
N LEU A 131 15.49 11.17 -6.72
CA LEU A 131 16.15 9.96 -6.22
C LEU A 131 17.30 9.53 -7.14
N GLU A 132 17.14 9.63 -8.46
CA GLU A 132 18.22 9.37 -9.40
C GLU A 132 19.37 10.37 -9.23
N LYS A 133 19.07 11.67 -9.12
CA LYS A 133 20.06 12.71 -8.82
C LYS A 133 20.76 12.44 -7.49
N ARG A 134 20.02 12.06 -6.44
CA ARG A 134 20.59 11.70 -5.12
C ARG A 134 21.51 10.49 -5.23
N LYS A 135 21.15 9.49 -6.03
CA LYS A 135 21.99 8.30 -6.25
C LYS A 135 23.30 8.67 -6.96
N ALA A 136 23.25 9.50 -7.99
CA ALA A 136 24.43 9.99 -8.69
C ALA A 136 25.35 10.79 -7.75
N LEU A 137 24.79 11.73 -6.98
CA LEU A 137 25.55 12.49 -5.97
C LEU A 137 26.15 11.59 -4.89
N LYS A 138 25.44 10.53 -4.47
CA LYS A 138 25.97 9.55 -3.51
C LYS A 138 27.17 8.78 -4.08
N GLN A 139 27.14 8.47 -5.37
CA GLN A 139 28.28 7.82 -6.03
C GLN A 139 29.46 8.78 -6.13
N GLU A 140 29.24 10.03 -6.55
CA GLU A 140 30.28 11.06 -6.65
C GLU A 140 30.91 11.37 -5.29
N THR A 141 30.10 11.57 -4.25
CA THR A 141 30.58 11.75 -2.88
C THR A 141 31.30 10.50 -2.34
N GLY A 142 30.87 9.30 -2.73
CA GLY A 142 31.57 8.05 -2.41
C GLY A 142 32.98 8.00 -3.01
N VAL A 143 33.11 8.39 -4.29
CA VAL A 143 34.42 8.51 -4.95
C VAL A 143 35.26 9.59 -4.26
N GLY A 144 34.71 10.77 -4.01
CA GLY A 144 35.40 11.86 -3.32
C GLY A 144 35.92 11.46 -1.94
N ARG A 145 35.11 10.78 -1.12
CA ARG A 145 35.52 10.27 0.20
C ARG A 145 36.64 9.25 0.10
N ALA A 146 36.57 8.32 -0.85
CA ALA A 146 37.62 7.33 -1.03
C ALA A 146 38.94 7.95 -1.51
N LEU A 147 38.88 8.99 -2.35
CA LEU A 147 40.08 9.74 -2.74
C LEU A 147 40.69 10.50 -1.56
N LEU A 148 39.85 11.04 -0.68
CA LEU A 148 40.28 11.72 0.55
C LEU A 148 40.94 10.73 1.52
N GLU A 149 40.35 9.54 1.68
CA GLU A 149 40.94 8.44 2.45
C GLU A 149 42.31 8.03 1.91
N ILE A 150 42.46 7.91 0.58
CA ILE A 150 43.75 7.63 -0.06
C ILE A 150 44.75 8.75 0.25
N ALA A 151 44.34 10.02 0.20
CA ALA A 151 45.21 11.15 0.51
C ALA A 151 45.69 11.13 1.97
N GLU A 152 44.79 10.89 2.92
CA GLU A 152 45.11 10.83 4.35
C GLU A 152 46.03 9.65 4.68
N ARG A 153 45.74 8.46 4.14
CA ARG A 153 46.61 7.29 4.33
C ARG A 153 47.99 7.49 3.72
N LEU A 154 48.06 8.17 2.57
CA LEU A 154 49.32 8.55 1.93
C LEU A 154 50.11 9.53 2.81
N ASP A 155 49.47 10.58 3.33
CA ASP A 155 50.09 11.55 4.24
C ASP A 155 50.60 10.86 5.53
N GLN A 156 49.82 9.96 6.13
CA GLN A 156 50.21 9.20 7.31
C GLN A 156 51.40 8.26 7.05
N LEU A 157 51.45 7.61 5.88
CA LEU A 157 52.57 6.76 5.47
C LEU A 157 53.84 7.59 5.24
N GLU A 158 53.72 8.77 4.62
CA GLU A 158 54.85 9.70 4.45
C GLU A 158 55.39 10.19 5.78
N GLU A 159 54.52 10.55 6.72
CA GLU A 159 54.90 10.96 8.08
C GLU A 159 55.61 9.82 8.82
N LYS A 160 55.04 8.60 8.78
CA LYS A 160 55.66 7.40 9.39
C LYS A 160 57.02 7.05 8.78
N LEU A 161 57.25 7.40 7.50
CA LEU A 161 58.50 7.17 6.78
C LEU A 161 59.46 8.39 6.80
N ASN A 162 59.10 9.46 7.50
CA ASN A 162 59.86 10.72 7.56
C ASN A 162 60.17 11.32 6.17
N ILE A 163 59.30 11.10 5.19
CA ILE A 163 59.44 11.69 3.87
C ILE A 163 59.02 13.17 4.00
N PRO A 164 59.85 14.14 3.57
CA PRO A 164 59.47 15.55 3.68
C PRO A 164 58.19 15.79 2.87
N PRO A 165 57.19 16.50 3.44
CA PRO A 165 55.93 16.70 2.77
C PRO A 165 56.16 17.42 1.44
N SER A 166 55.73 16.81 0.34
CA SER A 166 55.83 17.41 -1.00
C SER A 166 54.80 18.53 -1.22
N ARG A 167 54.01 18.88 -0.20
CA ARG A 167 52.97 19.91 -0.22
C ARG A 167 53.55 21.23 0.32
N PRO A 168 53.34 22.38 -0.34
CA PRO A 168 53.58 23.66 0.32
C PRO A 168 52.67 23.74 1.55
N ALA A 169 53.25 24.03 2.71
CA ALA A 169 52.54 24.18 3.97
C ALA A 169 51.30 25.06 3.79
N ASN A 170 50.12 24.53 4.11
CA ASN A 170 48.86 25.24 4.03
C ASN A 170 48.82 26.27 5.19
N PRO A 171 48.78 27.59 4.94
CA PRO A 171 48.76 28.60 5.99
C PRO A 171 47.29 28.86 6.38
N GLY A 172 46.68 27.90 7.09
CA GLY A 172 45.24 27.97 7.35
C GLY A 172 44.76 27.18 8.56
N LYS A 173 45.61 26.99 9.57
CA LYS A 173 45.14 26.68 10.93
C LYS A 173 45.00 28.00 11.68
N GLU A 174 44.01 28.80 11.29
CA GLU A 174 43.48 29.86 12.14
C GLU A 174 42.18 29.34 12.76
N ASP A 175 42.08 29.48 14.07
CA ASP A 175 40.94 29.12 14.90
C ASP A 175 39.65 29.77 14.39
N VAL A 176 38.81 29.01 13.69
CA VAL A 176 37.44 29.41 13.38
C VAL A 176 36.53 28.88 14.49
N GLN A 177 36.14 29.80 15.37
CA GLN A 177 35.12 29.63 16.38
C GLN A 177 33.76 29.33 15.70
N GLU A 178 33.29 28.09 15.78
CA GLU A 178 32.01 27.66 15.21
C GLU A 178 30.83 28.33 15.90
N ASN A 179 29.99 28.98 15.09
CA ASN A 179 28.70 29.51 15.49
C ASN A 179 27.61 28.87 14.61
N GLY A 180 26.83 27.96 15.21
CA GLY A 180 25.44 27.65 14.85
C GLY A 180 25.07 27.32 13.40
N GLY A 181 25.67 26.30 12.79
CA GLY A 181 25.16 25.66 11.56
C GLY A 181 24.45 24.33 11.86
N PRO A 182 23.45 23.88 11.07
CA PRO A 182 22.67 22.68 11.39
C PRO A 182 23.55 21.43 11.36
N ASN A 183 23.59 20.71 12.47
CA ASN A 183 24.31 19.46 12.66
C ASN A 183 23.73 18.36 11.75
N TRP A 184 24.41 18.10 10.63
CA TRP A 184 24.07 17.02 9.69
C TRP A 184 25.05 15.85 9.82
N SER A 185 25.27 15.26 11.00
CA SER A 185 25.95 13.94 11.08
C SER A 185 25.95 13.25 12.46
N GLU A 186 24.84 13.20 13.18
CA GLU A 186 24.76 12.40 14.43
C GLU A 186 24.31 10.94 14.24
N ASP A 187 24.11 10.48 13.00
CA ASP A 187 23.55 9.14 12.69
C ASP A 187 24.55 8.18 11.98
N TRP A 188 25.78 8.61 11.67
CA TRP A 188 26.70 7.79 10.86
C TRP A 188 28.12 7.64 11.41
N THR A 189 28.33 7.97 12.69
CA THR A 189 29.58 7.71 13.42
C THR A 189 29.45 6.57 14.43
N GLU A 190 28.66 5.54 14.10
CA GLU A 190 28.74 4.22 14.74
C GLU A 190 29.20 3.19 13.71
N MET A 191 30.50 3.22 13.40
CA MET A 191 31.30 2.06 13.00
C MET A 191 32.71 2.59 12.77
N THR A 192 33.71 1.97 13.40
CA THR A 192 35.16 2.26 13.32
C THR A 192 35.77 3.20 14.36
N ASN A 193 35.26 3.20 15.59
CA ASN A 193 36.15 3.47 16.73
C ASN A 193 36.04 2.34 17.76
N ASN A 194 36.67 1.21 17.44
CA ASN A 194 37.02 0.18 18.40
C ASN A 194 38.54 0.23 18.58
N GLU A 195 39.04 1.30 19.18
CA GLU A 195 40.29 1.25 19.94
C GLU A 195 39.99 0.53 21.28
N SER A 196 39.58 -0.73 21.20
CA SER A 196 39.82 -1.67 22.29
C SER A 196 41.22 -2.22 22.08
N ASP A 197 42.15 -1.47 22.67
CA ASP A 197 43.39 -1.99 23.21
C ASP A 197 43.11 -3.29 24.00
N GLU A 198 44.02 -4.25 23.91
CA GLU A 198 43.97 -5.60 24.48
C GLU A 198 43.20 -6.68 23.70
N GLU A 199 43.78 -7.17 22.60
CA GLU A 199 43.65 -8.59 22.26
C GLU A 199 45.02 -9.21 21.99
N TYR A 200 45.32 -10.24 22.77
CA TYR A 200 46.54 -11.00 22.82
C TYR A 200 46.93 -11.55 21.43
N SER A 201 47.93 -10.96 20.77
CA SER A 201 48.70 -11.66 19.75
C SER A 201 50.01 -12.13 20.38
N SER A 202 49.94 -13.34 20.94
CA SER A 202 51.10 -14.18 21.16
C SER A 202 51.68 -14.55 19.80
N ASP A 203 52.57 -13.74 19.25
CA ASP A 203 53.48 -14.15 18.18
C ASP A 203 54.82 -13.44 18.33
N GLU A 204 55.60 -13.94 19.28
CA GLU A 204 57.05 -13.74 19.39
C GLU A 204 57.81 -14.58 18.34
N ALA A 205 57.15 -14.89 17.21
CA ALA A 205 57.55 -15.82 16.17
C ALA A 205 57.56 -15.20 14.75
N ASP A 206 57.51 -13.88 14.63
CA ASP A 206 57.59 -13.16 13.37
C ASP A 206 58.79 -12.20 13.43
N GLY A 207 59.96 -12.61 12.95
CA GLY A 207 61.19 -11.78 12.96
C GLY A 207 61.15 -10.57 12.00
N ILE A 208 59.97 -10.23 11.49
CA ILE A 208 59.77 -8.95 10.78
C ILE A 208 59.61 -7.86 11.83
N PRO A 209 60.39 -6.77 11.79
CA PRO A 209 60.18 -5.67 12.73
C PRO A 209 58.72 -5.21 12.64
N PRO A 210 57.97 -5.20 13.76
CA PRO A 210 56.51 -5.04 13.74
C PRO A 210 56.07 -3.70 13.14
N ARG A 211 56.96 -2.70 13.16
CA ARG A 211 56.78 -1.40 12.50
C ARG A 211 56.86 -1.50 10.98
N LEU A 212 57.77 -2.31 10.43
CA LEU A 212 57.92 -2.50 8.99
C LEU A 212 56.73 -3.30 8.45
N LYS A 213 56.33 -4.38 9.14
CA LYS A 213 55.15 -5.18 8.81
C LYS A 213 53.88 -4.32 8.71
N ARG A 214 53.62 -3.50 9.72
CA ARG A 214 52.47 -2.56 9.72
C ARG A 214 52.54 -1.56 8.56
N ARG A 215 53.71 -0.99 8.28
CA ARG A 215 53.89 -0.04 7.16
C ARG A 215 53.69 -0.69 5.80
N THR A 216 54.17 -1.92 5.61
CA THR A 216 53.97 -2.68 4.36
C THR A 216 52.51 -3.07 4.18
N GLU A 217 51.81 -3.47 5.25
CA GLU A 217 50.37 -3.77 5.21
C GLU A 217 49.55 -2.51 4.86
N GLU A 218 49.84 -1.37 5.51
CA GLU A 218 49.20 -0.09 5.20
C GLU A 218 49.41 0.34 3.74
N PHE A 219 50.63 0.14 3.19
CA PHE A 219 50.94 0.43 1.80
C PHE A 219 50.22 -0.50 0.82
N LEU A 220 50.10 -1.80 1.12
CA LEU A 220 49.33 -2.75 0.31
C LEU A 220 47.84 -2.39 0.29
N ILE A 221 47.27 -1.95 1.41
CA ILE A 221 45.90 -1.45 1.47
C ILE A 221 45.74 -0.19 0.62
N LEU A 222 46.70 0.76 0.71
CA LEU A 222 46.72 1.96 -0.13
C LEU A 222 46.76 1.60 -1.63
N LYS A 223 47.61 0.65 -2.02
CA LYS A 223 47.73 0.15 -3.40
C LYS A 223 46.43 -0.50 -3.89
N HIS A 224 45.77 -1.28 -3.03
CA HIS A 224 44.47 -1.87 -3.34
C HIS A 224 43.37 -0.81 -3.51
N LEU A 225 43.31 0.19 -2.62
CA LEU A 225 42.36 1.30 -2.69
C LEU A 225 42.58 2.15 -3.96
N ALA A 226 43.84 2.46 -4.29
CA ALA A 226 44.19 3.17 -5.52
C ALA A 226 43.81 2.39 -6.78
N SER A 227 44.00 1.05 -6.77
CA SER A 227 43.64 0.18 -7.89
C SER A 227 42.11 0.10 -8.09
N LYS A 228 41.34 0.10 -7.00
CA LYS A 228 39.86 0.04 -7.01
C LYS A 228 39.20 1.25 -7.68
N HIS A 229 39.80 2.43 -7.57
CA HIS A 229 39.25 3.68 -8.13
C HIS A 229 39.78 4.01 -9.53
N GLY A 230 40.52 3.07 -10.15
CA GLY A 230 41.04 3.18 -11.51
C GLY A 230 42.33 3.99 -11.56
N SER A 231 43.39 3.38 -12.09
CA SER A 231 44.70 4.00 -12.29
C SER A 231 44.70 5.23 -13.21
N GLN A 232 43.60 5.45 -13.96
CA GLN A 232 43.43 6.61 -14.84
C GLN A 232 42.77 7.82 -14.17
N HIS A 233 42.36 7.73 -12.90
CA HIS A 233 41.76 8.89 -12.23
C HIS A 233 42.80 10.02 -12.07
N PRO A 234 42.49 11.29 -12.45
CA PRO A 234 43.47 12.38 -12.47
C PRO A 234 44.21 12.59 -11.13
N PHE A 235 43.50 12.40 -10.01
CA PHE A 235 44.11 12.48 -8.68
C PHE A 235 45.16 11.38 -8.45
N ILE A 236 44.87 10.13 -8.84
CA ILE A 236 45.78 8.99 -8.63
C ILE A 236 47.06 9.18 -9.47
N LEU A 237 46.93 9.66 -10.71
CA LEU A 237 48.07 10.03 -11.55
C LEU A 237 48.94 11.12 -10.92
N ALA A 238 48.32 12.15 -10.31
CA ALA A 238 49.06 13.19 -9.60
C ALA A 238 49.79 12.66 -8.36
N GLN A 239 49.23 11.66 -7.68
CA GLN A 239 49.86 11.04 -6.50
C GLN A 239 50.84 9.90 -6.83
N GLU A 240 50.91 9.42 -8.08
CA GLU A 240 51.77 8.29 -8.49
C GLU A 240 53.24 8.53 -8.16
N GLY A 241 53.71 9.77 -8.26
CA GLY A 241 55.08 10.15 -7.88
C GLY A 241 55.37 10.01 -6.38
N ARG A 242 54.37 10.21 -5.52
CA ARG A 242 54.48 10.02 -4.06
C ARG A 242 54.41 8.55 -3.69
N ILE A 243 53.46 7.81 -4.29
CA ILE A 243 53.30 6.37 -4.10
C ILE A 243 54.60 5.63 -4.49
N ARG A 244 55.23 6.00 -5.62
CA ARG A 244 56.54 5.43 -6.03
C ARG A 244 57.65 5.68 -5.02
N LYS A 245 57.76 6.90 -4.47
CA LYS A 245 58.78 7.22 -3.45
C LYS A 245 58.60 6.38 -2.19
N ILE A 246 57.36 6.23 -1.73
CA ILE A 246 57.03 5.37 -0.57
C ILE A 246 57.39 3.91 -0.87
N GLN A 247 57.06 3.43 -2.07
CA GLN A 247 57.39 2.08 -2.52
C GLN A 247 58.90 1.83 -2.52
N GLU A 248 59.70 2.74 -3.10
CA GLU A 248 61.16 2.65 -3.15
C GLU A 248 61.79 2.60 -1.75
N ILE A 249 61.29 3.43 -0.83
CA ILE A 249 61.78 3.47 0.56
C ILE A 249 61.42 2.19 1.32
N LEU A 250 60.18 1.71 1.19
CA LEU A 250 59.75 0.47 1.83
C LEU A 250 60.47 -0.76 1.27
N LEU A 251 60.74 -0.80 -0.04
CA LEU A 251 61.55 -1.86 -0.65
C LEU A 251 62.99 -1.82 -0.14
N ALA A 252 63.59 -0.63 -0.01
CA ALA A 252 64.93 -0.48 0.56
C ALA A 252 64.99 -0.93 2.03
N ASP A 253 63.98 -0.57 2.83
CA ASP A 253 63.87 -1.00 4.23
C ASP A 253 63.67 -2.53 4.35
N LEU A 254 62.85 -3.12 3.48
CA LEU A 254 62.66 -4.57 3.37
C LEU A 254 63.94 -5.29 2.96
N ASP A 255 64.68 -4.77 1.97
CA ASP A 255 65.96 -5.35 1.54
C ASP A 255 67.01 -5.33 2.66
N VAL A 256 67.03 -4.29 3.49
CA VAL A 256 67.90 -4.21 4.67
C VAL A 256 67.47 -5.24 5.72
N ALA A 257 66.17 -5.38 5.98
CA ALA A 257 65.64 -6.38 6.90
C ALA A 257 65.94 -7.83 6.44
N ILE A 258 65.76 -8.14 5.16
CA ILE A 258 66.05 -9.45 4.57
C ILE A 258 67.54 -9.81 4.71
N LYS A 259 68.45 -8.83 4.57
CA LYS A 259 69.89 -9.03 4.73
C LYS A 259 70.32 -9.25 6.18
N GLN A 260 69.60 -8.65 7.13
CA GLN A 260 69.88 -8.78 8.57
C GLN A 260 69.31 -10.06 9.16
N GLU A 261 68.23 -10.59 8.57
CA GLU A 261 67.59 -11.81 9.04
C GLU A 261 68.47 -13.05 8.80
N SER A 262 68.42 -14.01 9.71
CA SER A 262 69.18 -15.27 9.60
C SER A 262 68.28 -16.46 9.31
N GLU A 263 67.00 -16.38 9.72
CA GLU A 263 66.04 -17.46 9.52
C GLU A 263 65.48 -17.53 8.10
N VAL A 264 65.50 -18.74 7.52
CA VAL A 264 65.06 -18.99 6.13
C VAL A 264 63.55 -18.80 5.96
N LYS A 265 62.73 -19.13 6.99
CA LYS A 265 61.28 -18.99 6.93
C LYS A 265 60.84 -17.52 6.90
N ILE A 266 61.44 -16.70 7.75
CA ILE A 266 61.17 -15.26 7.83
C ILE A 266 61.66 -14.56 6.55
N LYS A 267 62.83 -14.97 6.02
CA LYS A 267 63.28 -14.50 4.68
C LYS A 267 62.28 -14.80 3.58
N GLN A 268 61.70 -16.00 3.57
CA GLN A 268 60.72 -16.37 2.56
C GLN A 268 59.43 -15.54 2.68
N GLN A 269 58.99 -15.22 3.90
CA GLN A 269 57.84 -14.33 4.13
C GLN A 269 58.13 -12.89 3.71
N MET A 270 59.31 -12.35 4.03
CA MET A 270 59.71 -11.01 3.60
C MET A 270 59.85 -10.90 2.07
N LEU A 271 60.35 -11.95 1.41
CA LEU A 271 60.42 -12.03 -0.06
C LEU A 271 59.02 -12.10 -0.70
N GLN A 272 58.05 -12.75 -0.05
CA GLN A 272 56.66 -12.74 -0.52
C GLN A 272 56.06 -11.34 -0.44
N ILE A 273 56.26 -10.62 0.67
CA ILE A 273 55.79 -9.24 0.84
C ILE A 273 56.47 -8.30 -0.18
N GLN A 274 57.76 -8.51 -0.46
CA GLN A 274 58.48 -7.77 -1.51
C GLN A 274 57.85 -7.99 -2.89
N ALA A 275 57.55 -9.25 -3.25
CA ALA A 275 56.89 -9.58 -4.51
C ALA A 275 55.47 -8.98 -4.62
N ASP A 276 54.73 -8.91 -3.52
CA ASP A 276 53.40 -8.30 -3.47
C ASP A 276 53.45 -6.77 -3.58
N MET A 277 54.54 -6.14 -3.14
CA MET A 277 54.76 -4.70 -3.33
C MET A 277 55.19 -4.34 -4.76
N GLU A 278 55.97 -5.21 -5.43
CA GLU A 278 56.44 -5.02 -6.81
C GLU A 278 55.33 -5.21 -7.86
N ASN A 279 54.39 -6.14 -7.64
CA ASN A 279 53.24 -6.42 -8.51
C ASN A 279 52.06 -5.51 -8.25
#